data_AF-A0A7N0ZYB4-F1
#
_entry.id   AF-A0A7N0ZYB4-F1
#
_cell.length_a   1.000
_cell.length_b   1.000
_cell.length_c   1.000
_cell.angle_alpha   90.00
_cell.angle_beta   90.00
_cell.angle_gamma   90.00
#
_symmetry.space_group_name_H-M   'P 1'
#
loop_
_entity.id
_entity.type
_entity.pdbx_description
1 polymer ?
#
loop_
_entity_poly.entity_id
_entity_poly.type
_entity_poly.pdbx_seq_one_letter_code
_entity_poly.pdbx_strand_id
1 'polypeptide(L)'
;MLIGTAHGEKIENIMKNPTLADLVGGIEAVTLGDAEAKARNSQKSVLERKAPPTFPFLIEMRDRHHWVAHRTEKSVDMLLGGKMPQVEVRKRDDKFNVIIERGKAYSVDNCI
;
A
#
# COMPACT_ATOMS: atom_id res chain seq x y z
N MET A 1 18.58 -10.77 2.79
CA MET A 1 17.41 -10.06 3.36
C MET A 1 17.65 -8.57 3.17
N LEU A 2 16.80 -7.88 2.40
CA LEU A 2 16.93 -6.44 2.15
C LEU A 2 15.98 -5.67 3.08
N ILE A 3 16.45 -4.55 3.60
CA ILE A 3 15.65 -3.61 4.41
C ILE A 3 15.90 -2.22 3.84
N GLY A 4 14.82 -1.48 3.61
CA GLY A 4 14.85 -0.07 3.25
C GLY A 4 14.05 0.75 4.24
N THR A 5 14.43 2.01 4.43
CA THR A 5 13.62 2.99 5.15
C THR A 5 13.34 4.15 4.19
N ALA A 6 12.12 4.66 4.24
CA ALA A 6 11.68 5.79 3.42
C ALA A 6 10.83 6.71 4.30
N HIS A 7 10.85 7.99 3.97
CA HIS A 7 10.00 8.97 4.63
C HIS A 7 8.60 8.95 4.01
N GLY A 8 7.56 8.97 4.86
CA GLY A 8 6.16 8.99 4.46
C GLY A 8 5.27 8.67 5.65
N GLU A 9 4.04 9.20 5.64
CA GLU A 9 3.06 8.95 6.70
C GLU A 9 2.19 7.73 6.39
N LYS A 10 1.92 7.51 5.11
CA LYS A 10 1.09 6.42 4.57
C LYS A 10 1.72 5.86 3.28
N ILE A 11 1.34 4.65 2.91
CA ILE A 11 1.76 3.98 1.67
C ILE A 11 1.42 4.83 0.44
N GLU A 12 0.34 5.61 0.46
CA GLU A 12 -0.03 6.51 -0.62
C GLU A 12 1.03 7.61 -0.86
N ASN A 13 1.80 8.02 0.15
CA ASN A 13 2.90 8.96 -0.04
C ASN A 13 4.01 8.33 -0.89
N ILE A 14 4.31 7.04 -0.67
CA ILE A 14 5.29 6.31 -1.46
C ILE A 14 4.77 6.09 -2.89
N MET A 15 3.48 5.75 -3.04
CA MET A 15 2.85 5.54 -4.35
C MET A 15 2.85 6.81 -5.21
N LYS A 16 2.65 7.99 -4.60
CA LYS A 16 2.62 9.28 -5.31
C LYS A 16 4.01 9.86 -5.59
N ASN A 17 5.06 9.31 -4.99
CA ASN A 17 6.43 9.80 -5.16
C ASN A 17 7.11 9.02 -6.30
N PRO A 18 7.46 9.64 -7.44
CA PRO A 18 8.04 8.93 -8.58
C PRO A 18 9.34 8.18 -8.27
N THR A 19 10.15 8.68 -7.33
CA THR A 19 11.41 8.04 -6.94
C THR A 19 11.19 6.84 -6.02
N LEU A 20 10.23 6.93 -5.10
CA LEU A 20 9.97 5.87 -4.13
C LEU A 20 8.97 4.83 -4.64
N ALA A 21 8.16 5.16 -5.66
CA ALA A 21 7.16 4.27 -6.24
C ALA A 21 7.79 2.97 -6.75
N ASP A 22 9.03 3.00 -7.23
CA ASP A 22 9.73 1.80 -7.69
C ASP A 22 9.90 0.74 -6.59
N LEU A 23 10.00 1.16 -5.32
CA LEU A 23 10.09 0.24 -4.17
C LEU A 23 8.82 -0.60 -4.00
N VAL A 24 7.68 -0.06 -4.45
CA VAL A 24 6.36 -0.69 -4.40
C VAL A 24 5.90 -1.23 -5.77
N GLY A 25 6.84 -1.35 -6.72
CA GLY A 25 6.62 -1.96 -8.04
C GLY A 25 6.50 -0.95 -9.19
N GLY A 26 6.75 0.33 -8.92
CA GLY A 26 6.57 1.43 -9.86
C GLY A 26 5.08 1.66 -10.14
N ILE A 27 4.68 2.89 -10.45
CA ILE A 27 3.30 3.20 -10.86
C ILE A 27 3.33 3.94 -12.19
N GLU A 28 2.48 3.53 -13.12
CA GLU A 28 2.30 4.18 -14.42
C GLU A 28 0.85 4.31 -14.83
N ALA A 29 0.59 5.26 -15.73
CA ALA A 29 -0.69 5.37 -16.41
C ALA A 29 -0.67 4.49 -17.67
N VAL A 30 -1.57 3.50 -17.70
CA VAL A 30 -1.79 2.63 -18.86
C VAL A 30 -3.07 3.04 -19.57
N THR A 31 -3.06 3.00 -20.91
CA THR A 31 -4.27 3.22 -21.71
C THR A 31 -4.90 1.89 -22.10
N LEU A 32 -6.09 1.61 -21.59
CA LEU A 32 -6.90 0.44 -21.91
C LEU A 32 -7.64 0.67 -23.23
N GLY A 33 -7.78 -0.41 -24.01
CA GLY A 33 -8.71 -0.43 -25.14
C GLY A 33 -10.17 -0.40 -24.67
N ASP A 34 -11.08 -0.04 -25.58
CA ASP A 34 -12.51 0.16 -25.25
C ASP A 34 -13.19 -1.06 -24.66
N ALA A 35 -12.84 -2.26 -25.12
CA ALA A 35 -13.38 -3.52 -24.60
C ALA A 35 -12.93 -3.76 -23.14
N GLU A 36 -11.65 -3.54 -22.84
CA GLU A 36 -11.09 -3.75 -21.50
C GLU A 36 -11.57 -2.69 -20.51
N ALA A 37 -11.64 -1.43 -20.93
CA ALA A 37 -12.19 -0.34 -20.12
C ALA A 37 -13.66 -0.61 -19.74
N LYS A 38 -14.47 -1.11 -20.68
CA LYS A 38 -15.86 -1.53 -20.40
C LYS A 38 -15.92 -2.74 -19.47
N ALA A 39 -15.08 -3.75 -19.70
CA ALA A 39 -15.05 -4.96 -18.86
C ALA A 39 -14.71 -4.64 -17.39
N ARG A 40 -13.82 -3.66 -17.17
CA ARG A 40 -13.41 -3.20 -15.83
C ARG A 40 -14.28 -2.08 -15.26
N ASN A 41 -15.26 -1.59 -16.01
CA ASN A 41 -16.05 -0.40 -15.69
C ASN A 41 -15.16 0.80 -15.27
N SER A 42 -14.07 1.01 -16.03
CA SER A 42 -13.03 2.00 -15.74
C SER A 42 -12.88 3.01 -16.87
N GLN A 43 -12.12 4.06 -16.59
CA GLN A 43 -11.67 5.01 -17.62
C GLN A 43 -10.70 4.32 -18.58
N LYS A 44 -10.51 4.91 -19.77
CA LYS A 44 -9.51 4.44 -20.74
C LYS A 44 -8.09 4.62 -20.22
N SER A 45 -7.84 5.50 -19.26
CA SER A 45 -6.54 5.61 -18.59
C SER A 45 -6.68 5.18 -17.14
N VAL A 46 -5.84 4.25 -16.70
CA VAL A 46 -5.81 3.72 -15.33
C VAL A 46 -4.38 3.72 -14.80
N LEU A 47 -4.22 3.81 -13.48
CA LEU A 47 -2.93 3.62 -12.85
C LEU A 47 -2.72 2.14 -12.52
N GLU A 48 -1.59 1.59 -12.94
CA GLU A 48 -1.18 0.21 -12.67
C GLU A 48 0.28 0.16 -12.20
N ARG A 49 0.65 -0.97 -11.57
CA ARG A 49 2.06 -1.22 -11.25
C ARG A 49 2.84 -1.66 -12.47
N LYS A 50 4.07 -1.17 -12.60
CA LYS A 50 4.99 -1.51 -13.70
C LYS A 50 5.58 -2.91 -13.58
N ALA A 51 5.85 -3.33 -12.34
CA ALA A 51 6.61 -4.53 -12.03
C ALA A 51 6.24 -5.06 -10.63
N PRO A 52 6.65 -6.29 -10.27
CA PRO A 52 6.59 -6.77 -8.89
C PRO A 52 7.31 -5.80 -7.93
N PRO A 53 6.80 -5.58 -6.70
CA PRO A 53 7.45 -4.70 -5.74
C PRO A 53 8.81 -5.23 -5.30
N THR A 54 9.78 -4.33 -5.07
CA THR A 54 11.11 -4.71 -4.55
C THR A 54 11.00 -5.39 -3.19
N PHE A 55 10.10 -4.90 -2.34
CA PHE A 55 9.85 -5.46 -1.02
C PHE A 55 8.45 -6.09 -0.95
N PRO A 56 8.32 -7.37 -0.57
CA PRO A 56 7.01 -8.03 -0.47
C PRO A 56 6.16 -7.50 0.70
N PHE A 57 6.80 -6.85 1.66
CA PHE A 57 6.15 -6.20 2.80
C PHE A 57 6.58 -4.74 2.92
N LEU A 58 5.62 -3.89 3.27
CA LEU A 58 5.83 -2.50 3.62
C LEU A 58 5.26 -2.28 5.02
N ILE A 59 6.03 -1.62 5.88
CA ILE A 59 5.63 -1.33 7.26
C ILE A 59 5.44 0.19 7.39
N GLU A 60 4.22 0.61 7.68
CA GLU A 60 3.91 1.99 8.02
C GLU A 60 4.02 2.17 9.53
N MET A 61 4.96 3.00 9.98
CA MET A 61 5.08 3.36 11.38
C MET A 61 4.09 4.49 11.70
N ARG A 62 3.03 4.21 12.45
CA ARG A 62 2.02 5.21 12.84
C ARG A 62 2.44 5.96 14.10
N ASP A 63 2.98 5.24 15.06
CA ASP A 63 3.62 5.76 16.25
C ASP A 63 4.71 4.79 16.73
N ARG A 64 5.35 5.09 17.87
CA ARG A 64 6.47 4.27 18.40
C ARG A 64 6.06 2.83 18.72
N HIS A 65 4.81 2.61 19.09
CA HIS A 65 4.29 1.34 19.57
C HIS A 65 3.20 0.77 18.67
N HIS A 66 2.91 1.39 17.53
CA HIS A 66 1.89 0.92 16.62
C HIS A 66 2.25 1.18 15.15
N TRP A 67 2.09 0.11 14.37
CA TRP A 67 2.45 0.08 12.96
C TRP A 67 1.53 -0.82 12.17
N VAL A 68 1.44 -0.56 10.87
CA VAL A 68 0.60 -1.28 9.92
C VAL A 68 1.50 -2.03 8.95
N ALA A 69 1.30 -3.33 8.81
CA ALA A 69 2.02 -4.14 7.84
C ALA A 69 1.14 -4.43 6.62
N HIS A 70 1.67 -4.04 5.46
CA HIS A 70 1.08 -4.25 4.15
C HIS A 70 1.74 -5.44 3.48
N ARG A 71 0.93 -6.27 2.81
CA ARG A 71 1.44 -7.06 1.68
C ARG A 71 1.50 -6.11 0.50
N THR A 72 2.71 -5.73 0.09
CA THR A 72 2.93 -4.58 -0.80
C THR A 72 2.11 -4.68 -2.07
N GLU A 73 2.24 -5.79 -2.80
CA GLU A 73 1.53 -6.06 -4.05
C GLU A 73 0.01 -5.88 -3.90
N LYS A 74 -0.61 -6.65 -3.00
CA LYS A 74 -2.06 -6.61 -2.77
C LYS A 74 -2.54 -5.25 -2.30
N SER A 75 -1.74 -4.57 -1.47
CA SER A 75 -2.13 -3.28 -0.91
C SER A 75 -2.13 -2.20 -1.96
N VAL A 76 -1.06 -2.13 -2.76
CA VAL A 76 -0.94 -1.17 -3.86
C VAL A 76 -2.02 -1.41 -4.90
N ASP A 77 -2.25 -2.66 -5.32
CA ASP A 77 -3.25 -2.98 -6.35
C ASP A 77 -4.67 -2.63 -5.90
N MET A 78 -5.01 -2.87 -4.64
CA MET A 78 -6.30 -2.46 -4.08
C MET A 78 -6.43 -0.94 -4.01
N LEU A 79 -5.40 -0.23 -3.57
CA LEU A 79 -5.40 1.24 -3.47
C LEU A 79 -5.49 1.91 -4.85
N LEU A 80 -4.78 1.41 -5.86
CA LEU A 80 -4.89 1.88 -7.24
C LEU A 80 -6.30 1.67 -7.80
N GLY A 81 -6.95 0.57 -7.40
CA GLY A 81 -8.35 0.29 -7.71
C GLY A 81 -9.38 1.03 -6.85
N GLY A 82 -8.95 1.95 -5.97
CA GLY A 82 -9.84 2.72 -5.09
C GLY A 82 -10.49 1.90 -3.96
N LYS A 83 -9.92 0.75 -3.61
CA LYS A 83 -10.42 -0.16 -2.57
C LYS A 83 -9.50 -0.14 -1.34
N MET A 84 -10.08 -0.42 -0.17
CA MET A 84 -9.30 -0.54 1.07
C MET A 84 -8.63 -1.92 1.18
N PRO A 85 -7.30 -2.00 1.30
CA PRO A 85 -6.63 -3.27 1.48
C PRO A 85 -6.85 -3.88 2.86
N GLN A 86 -6.59 -5.17 2.95
CA GLN A 86 -6.53 -5.89 4.22
C GLN A 86 -5.10 -5.88 4.75
N VAL A 87 -4.92 -5.38 5.96
CA VAL A 87 -3.61 -5.16 6.59
C VAL A 87 -3.48 -5.90 7.91
N GLU A 88 -2.26 -6.02 8.40
CA GLU A 88 -2.02 -6.40 9.80
C GLU A 88 -1.71 -5.15 10.62
N VAL A 89 -2.51 -4.88 11.64
CA VAL A 89 -2.20 -3.83 12.62
C VAL A 89 -1.46 -4.47 13.77
N ARG A 90 -0.29 -3.91 14.11
CA ARG A 90 0.54 -4.40 15.19
C ARG A 90 0.71 -3.32 16.22
N LYS A 91 0.51 -3.69 17.49
CA LYS A 91 0.67 -2.81 18.64
C LYS A 91 1.59 -3.45 19.66
N ARG A 92 2.39 -2.65 20.34
CA ARG A 92 3.21 -3.08 21.46
C ARG A 92 2.55 -2.64 22.76
N ASP A 93 2.35 -3.57 23.69
CA ASP A 93 1.83 -3.26 25.02
C ASP A 93 2.93 -2.73 25.97
N ASP A 94 2.54 -2.32 27.18
CA ASP A 94 3.46 -1.81 28.21
C ASP A 94 4.49 -2.86 28.68
N LYS A 95 4.25 -4.14 28.40
CA LYS A 95 5.14 -5.27 28.69
C LYS A 95 6.01 -5.64 27.48
N PHE A 96 6.04 -4.81 26.45
CA PHE A 96 6.77 -5.00 25.19
C PHE A 96 6.31 -6.17 24.32
N ASN A 97 5.18 -6.81 24.63
CA ASN A 97 4.59 -7.86 23.80
C ASN A 97 3.93 -7.25 22.55
N VAL A 98 4.04 -7.96 21.43
CA VAL A 98 3.41 -7.54 20.17
C VAL A 98 2.04 -8.21 20.03
N ILE A 99 1.00 -7.39 20.02
CA ILE A 99 -0.38 -7.76 19.71
C ILE A 99 -0.58 -7.55 18.20
N ILE A 100 -1.07 -8.58 17.51
CA ILE A 100 -1.26 -8.56 16.04
C ILE A 100 -2.74 -8.76 15.72
N GLU A 101 -3.35 -7.76 15.11
CA GLU A 101 -4.68 -7.81 14.51
C GLU A 101 -4.53 -8.05 13.00
N ARG A 102 -4.83 -9.27 12.53
CA ARG A 102 -4.73 -9.62 11.09
C ARG A 102 -6.05 -9.38 10.36
N GLY A 103 -5.97 -9.01 9.08
CA GLY A 103 -7.15 -8.88 8.23
C GLY A 103 -8.05 -7.72 8.65
N LYS A 104 -7.44 -6.63 9.10
CA LYS A 104 -8.16 -5.38 9.36
C LYS A 104 -8.29 -4.62 8.05
N ALA A 105 -9.46 -4.06 7.78
CA ALA A 105 -9.60 -3.11 6.69
C ALA A 105 -8.70 -1.90 6.97
N TYR A 106 -7.91 -1.52 5.97
CA TYR A 106 -7.11 -0.31 6.03
C TYR A 106 -8.05 0.90 6.10
N SER A 107 -7.91 1.70 7.15
CA SER A 107 -8.61 2.98 7.29
C SER A 107 -7.62 4.09 7.01
N VAL A 108 -7.95 4.94 6.04
CA VAL A 108 -7.16 6.15 5.73
C VAL A 108 -7.43 7.25 6.77
N ASP A 109 -8.50 7.12 7.55
CA ASP A 109 -8.93 8.11 8.54
C ASP A 109 -8.29 7.83 9.90
N ASN A 110 -7.21 8.57 10.15
CA ASN A 110 -6.84 9.08 11.47
C ASN A 110 -6.12 10.41 11.22
N CYS A 111 -6.92 11.41 10.85
CA CYS A 111 -6.56 12.82 10.90
C CYS A 111 -7.74 13.50 11.60
N ILE A 112 -7.73 13.45 12.93
CA ILE A 112 -8.42 14.40 13.81
C ILE A 112 -7.41 14.76 14.89
#